data_AF-A0A7K9ELC7-F1
#
_entry.id   AF-A0A7K9ELC7-F1
#
_cell.length_a   1.000
_cell.length_b   1.000
_cell.length_c   1.000
_cell.angle_alpha   90.00
_cell.angle_beta   90.00
_cell.angle_gamma   90.00
#
_symmetry.space_group_name_H-M   'P 1'
#
loop_
_entity.id
_entity.type
_entity.pdbx_description
1 polymer ?
#
loop_
_entity_poly.entity_id
_entity_poly.type
_entity_poly.pdbx_seq_one_letter_code
_entity_poly.pdbx_strand_id
1 'polypeptide(L)'
;LCCIQDVKKLHKQIQRCYAENRKAFHPVQFYLTSHGGQLKSNMDENDKGWVNWKDIQIRTEHYGELIKKEDLVYLTSDSPDVLHELDEKKAYVIGGLVDHNHHKGITYKRAVEQGISHAQLPLGSFVKMNSRKVLAVNHVFEIILAYLEKRDWKEAFFSVLPQRKGAVPLGEANDSSKHALSGKEDEHSDSD
;
A
#
# COMPACT_ATOMS: atom_id res chain seq x y z
N LEU A 1 2.82 7.92 21.81
CA LEU A 1 3.11 6.49 22.14
C LEU A 1 2.01 5.65 21.52
N CYS A 2 2.37 4.66 20.69
CA CYS A 2 1.42 3.72 20.10
C CYS A 2 0.86 2.81 21.22
N CYS A 3 -0.44 2.53 21.25
CA CYS A 3 -0.97 1.63 22.26
C CYS A 3 -0.60 0.17 21.92
N ILE A 4 -0.53 -0.72 22.93
CA ILE A 4 -0.12 -2.12 22.70
C ILE A 4 -1.03 -2.85 21.69
N GLN A 5 -2.31 -2.48 21.60
CA GLN A 5 -3.23 -3.05 20.62
C GLN A 5 -2.82 -2.67 19.18
N ASP A 6 -2.35 -1.45 18.98
CA ASP A 6 -1.89 -0.99 17.67
C ASP A 6 -0.51 -1.54 17.32
N VAL A 7 0.36 -1.77 18.31
CA VAL A 7 1.62 -2.54 18.13
C VAL A 7 1.33 -3.97 17.68
N LYS A 8 0.34 -4.65 18.28
CA LYS A 8 -0.09 -5.98 17.85
C LYS A 8 -0.65 -5.97 16.42
N LYS A 9 -1.37 -4.92 16.01
CA LYS A 9 -1.83 -4.75 14.62
C LYS A 9 -0.65 -4.54 13.66
N LEU A 10 0.33 -3.71 14.04
CA LEU A 10 1.54 -3.49 13.26
C LEU A 10 2.33 -4.80 13.08
N HIS A 11 2.51 -5.58 14.15
CA HIS A 11 3.17 -6.88 14.07
C HIS A 11 2.47 -7.81 13.05
N LYS A 12 1.13 -7.92 13.10
CA LYS A 12 0.37 -8.71 12.11
C LYS A 12 0.56 -8.20 10.67
N GLN A 13 0.65 -6.89 10.49
CA GLN A 13 0.91 -6.31 9.16
C GLN A 13 2.33 -6.64 8.67
N ILE A 14 3.35 -6.60 9.55
CA ILE A 14 4.72 -7.01 9.21
C ILE A 14 4.78 -8.51 8.84
N GLN A 15 4.08 -9.38 9.58
CA GLN A 15 3.95 -10.80 9.26
C GLN A 15 3.34 -10.99 7.87
N ARG A 16 2.32 -10.20 7.52
CA ARG A 16 1.71 -10.20 6.18
C ARG A 16 2.72 -9.75 5.12
N CYS A 17 3.44 -8.64 5.31
CA CYS A 17 4.48 -8.20 4.38
C CYS A 17 5.51 -9.29 4.12
N TYR A 18 5.99 -9.93 5.20
CA TYR A 18 6.97 -11.02 5.11
C TYR A 18 6.42 -12.21 4.30
N ALA A 19 5.21 -12.66 4.62
CA ALA A 19 4.58 -13.78 3.95
C ALA A 19 4.34 -13.53 2.44
N GLU A 20 3.94 -12.31 2.08
CA GLU A 20 3.72 -11.95 0.68
C GLU A 20 5.03 -11.74 -0.08
N ASN A 21 6.06 -11.15 0.54
CA ASN A 21 7.38 -11.02 -0.10
C ASN A 21 7.97 -12.38 -0.47
N ARG A 22 7.82 -13.38 0.41
CA ARG A 22 8.29 -14.75 0.20
C ARG A 22 7.63 -15.48 -0.96
N LYS A 23 6.46 -15.00 -1.42
CA LYS A 23 5.68 -15.59 -2.52
C LYS A 23 5.67 -14.70 -3.76
N ALA A 24 6.21 -13.48 -3.67
CA ALA A 24 6.18 -12.51 -4.74
C ALA A 24 6.95 -13.02 -5.96
N PHE A 25 6.48 -12.66 -7.16
CA PHE A 25 7.19 -12.94 -8.41
C PHE A 25 8.55 -12.20 -8.45
N HIS A 26 8.59 -10.99 -7.91
CA HIS A 26 9.80 -10.20 -7.68
C HIS A 26 9.93 -9.84 -6.19
N PRO A 27 10.50 -10.71 -5.35
CA PRO A 27 10.73 -10.40 -3.94
C PRO A 27 11.67 -9.20 -3.79
N VAL A 28 11.33 -8.27 -2.90
CA VAL A 28 12.16 -7.10 -2.61
C VAL A 28 13.16 -7.40 -1.49
N GLN A 29 14.22 -6.60 -1.45
CA GLN A 29 15.13 -6.55 -0.31
C GLN A 29 14.40 -5.90 0.88
N PHE A 30 13.86 -6.73 1.79
CA PHE A 30 12.97 -6.26 2.84
C PHE A 30 13.74 -5.90 4.11
N TYR A 31 13.57 -4.67 4.61
CA TYR A 31 14.17 -4.17 5.85
C TYR A 31 13.11 -3.85 6.92
N LEU A 32 13.42 -4.20 8.17
CA LEU A 32 12.73 -3.73 9.37
C LEU A 32 13.75 -3.01 10.26
N THR A 33 13.80 -1.67 10.15
CA THR A 33 14.77 -0.80 10.83
C THR A 33 14.18 -0.20 12.11
N SER A 34 15.03 0.34 12.98
CA SER A 34 14.64 0.85 14.30
C SER A 34 13.88 -0.20 15.13
N HIS A 35 14.19 -1.48 14.94
CA HIS A 35 13.52 -2.59 15.60
C HIS A 35 13.85 -2.60 17.10
N GLY A 36 12.84 -2.36 17.93
CA GLY A 36 13.02 -2.27 19.38
C GLY A 36 11.69 -2.04 20.09
N GLY A 37 11.80 -1.65 21.37
CA GLY A 37 10.65 -1.28 22.20
C GLY A 37 9.54 -2.33 22.23
N GLN A 38 8.29 -1.85 22.27
CA GLN A 38 7.10 -2.71 22.37
C GLN A 38 6.92 -3.67 21.20
N LEU A 39 7.36 -3.29 19.99
CA LEU A 39 7.27 -4.18 18.82
C LEU A 39 8.18 -5.39 19.00
N LYS A 40 9.45 -5.16 19.36
CA LYS A 40 10.40 -6.25 19.61
C LYS A 40 9.92 -7.17 20.73
N SER A 41 9.49 -6.61 21.88
CA SER A 41 8.95 -7.42 22.98
C SER A 41 7.76 -8.27 22.54
N ASN A 42 6.84 -7.69 21.76
CA ASN A 42 5.68 -8.42 21.25
C ASN A 42 6.06 -9.53 20.26
N MET A 43 7.10 -9.33 19.44
CA MET A 43 7.65 -10.35 18.53
C MET A 43 8.36 -11.47 19.31
N ASP A 44 9.18 -11.13 20.31
CA ASP A 44 9.86 -12.10 21.17
C ASP A 44 8.88 -13.01 21.94
N GLU A 45 7.73 -12.47 22.33
CA GLU A 45 6.70 -13.22 23.06
C GLU A 45 5.84 -14.09 22.13
N ASN A 46 5.39 -13.54 20.99
CA ASN A 46 4.32 -14.13 20.19
C ASN A 46 4.78 -14.74 18.86
N ASP A 47 6.02 -14.48 18.43
CA ASP A 47 6.58 -15.00 17.19
C ASP A 47 8.09 -15.22 17.32
N LYS A 48 8.51 -16.07 18.27
CA LYS A 48 9.92 -16.38 18.55
C LYS A 48 10.72 -16.80 17.31
N GLY A 49 10.05 -17.27 16.26
CA GLY A 49 10.65 -17.63 14.99
C GLY A 49 11.09 -16.44 14.13
N TRP A 50 10.77 -15.20 14.52
CA TRP A 50 11.13 -13.98 13.78
C TRP A 50 12.64 -13.87 13.53
N VAL A 51 13.47 -14.36 14.47
CA VAL A 51 14.93 -14.39 14.35
C VAL A 51 15.44 -15.29 13.22
N ASN A 52 14.61 -16.25 12.78
CA ASN A 52 14.91 -17.22 11.73
C ASN A 52 14.23 -16.88 10.39
N TRP A 53 13.57 -15.73 10.30
CA TRP A 53 12.99 -15.29 9.04
C TRP A 53 14.09 -15.08 7.99
N LYS A 54 13.87 -15.64 6.80
CA LYS A 54 14.82 -15.57 5.68
C LYS A 54 14.47 -14.42 4.76
N ASP A 55 15.47 -13.83 4.11
CA ASP A 55 15.26 -12.78 3.10
C ASP A 55 14.60 -11.51 3.68
N ILE A 56 14.89 -11.22 4.95
CA ILE A 56 14.55 -9.97 5.64
C ILE A 56 15.73 -9.49 6.49
N GLN A 57 15.97 -8.18 6.50
CA GLN A 57 17.01 -7.54 7.29
C GLN A 57 16.37 -6.80 8.48
N ILE A 58 16.39 -7.42 9.65
CA ILE A 58 15.90 -6.81 10.89
C ILE A 58 17.07 -6.13 11.60
N ARG A 59 16.93 -4.84 11.90
CA ARG A 59 18.00 -3.94 12.36
C ARG A 59 17.50 -3.01 13.46
N THR A 60 18.32 -2.80 14.48
CA THR A 60 18.02 -1.86 15.57
C THR A 60 18.30 -0.41 15.18
N GLU A 61 19.19 -0.21 14.21
CA GLU A 61 19.64 1.05 13.66
C GLU A 61 18.52 1.74 12.87
N HIS A 62 18.55 3.08 12.81
CA HIS A 62 17.63 3.84 11.99
C HIS A 62 17.98 3.69 10.50
N TYR A 63 16.98 3.74 9.60
CA TYR A 63 17.22 3.59 8.16
C TYR A 63 18.24 4.60 7.60
N GLY A 64 18.31 5.80 8.20
CA GLY A 64 19.27 6.85 7.81
C GLY A 64 20.72 6.55 8.19
N GLU A 65 20.98 5.54 9.03
CA GLU A 65 22.32 5.05 9.35
C GLU A 65 22.76 3.91 8.40
N LEU A 66 21.79 3.27 7.74
CA LEU A 66 22.01 2.06 6.95
C LEU A 66 22.01 2.34 5.44
N ILE A 67 21.23 3.31 4.99
CA ILE A 67 21.02 3.62 3.57
C ILE A 67 21.45 5.06 3.31
N LYS A 68 22.11 5.28 2.16
CA LYS A 68 22.52 6.62 1.73
C LYS A 68 21.31 7.53 1.55
N LYS A 69 21.47 8.78 1.97
CA LYS A 69 20.40 9.78 1.99
C LYS A 69 19.77 9.97 0.60
N GLU A 70 20.60 10.03 -0.44
CA GLU A 70 20.19 10.21 -1.84
C GLU A 70 19.39 9.02 -2.41
N ASP A 71 19.46 7.85 -1.78
CA ASP A 71 18.75 6.64 -2.22
C ASP A 71 17.43 6.43 -1.50
N LEU A 72 17.12 7.23 -0.47
CA LEU A 72 15.90 7.12 0.31
C LEU A 72 14.72 7.87 -0.33
N VAL A 73 13.57 7.20 -0.42
CA VAL A 73 12.28 7.81 -0.77
C VAL A 73 11.24 7.42 0.29
N TYR A 74 10.75 8.38 1.08
CA TYR A 74 9.72 8.13 2.07
C TYR A 74 8.33 8.11 1.44
N LEU A 75 7.63 6.98 1.52
CA LEU A 75 6.25 6.86 1.05
C LEU A 75 5.27 7.43 2.10
N THR A 76 4.56 8.48 1.73
CA THR A 76 3.62 9.18 2.61
C THR A 76 2.47 9.78 1.82
N SER A 77 1.24 9.63 2.34
CA SER A 77 0.01 10.12 1.69
C SER A 77 -0.10 11.64 1.64
N ASP A 78 0.68 12.34 2.46
CA ASP A 78 0.65 13.81 2.56
C ASP A 78 1.70 14.49 1.68
N SER A 79 2.53 13.71 0.96
CA SER A 79 3.53 14.26 0.01
C SER A 79 2.83 14.93 -1.17
N PRO A 80 3.24 16.14 -1.59
CA PRO A 80 2.75 16.74 -2.83
C PRO A 80 3.22 15.96 -4.08
N ASP A 81 4.39 15.31 -4.00
CA ASP A 81 4.97 14.57 -5.11
C ASP A 81 4.29 13.21 -5.29
N VAL A 82 3.97 12.88 -6.54
CA VAL A 82 3.30 11.62 -6.91
C VAL A 82 4.33 10.65 -7.48
N LEU A 83 4.33 9.42 -6.97
CA LEU A 83 5.18 8.35 -7.47
C LEU A 83 4.61 7.78 -8.77
N HIS A 84 5.34 7.97 -9.88
CA HIS A 84 4.93 7.47 -11.19
C HIS A 84 5.52 6.09 -11.51
N GLU A 85 6.74 5.83 -11.08
CA GLU A 85 7.45 4.56 -11.30
C GLU A 85 8.32 4.22 -10.09
N LEU A 86 8.69 2.94 -9.97
CA LEU A 86 9.68 2.48 -9.00
C LEU A 86 11.06 2.42 -9.64
N ASP A 87 12.00 3.16 -9.08
CA ASP A 87 13.43 3.03 -9.36
C ASP A 87 13.99 1.93 -8.46
N GLU A 88 14.38 0.81 -9.06
CA GLU A 88 14.92 -0.37 -8.36
C GLU A 88 16.26 -0.10 -7.66
N LYS A 89 16.90 1.05 -7.91
CA LYS A 89 18.10 1.50 -7.19
C LYS A 89 17.79 2.27 -5.91
N LYS A 90 16.51 2.59 -5.65
CA LYS A 90 16.07 3.37 -4.48
C LYS A 90 15.55 2.47 -3.36
N ALA A 91 15.62 3.00 -2.14
CA ALA A 91 15.05 2.42 -0.95
C ALA A 91 13.77 3.17 -0.55
N TYR A 92 12.64 2.49 -0.68
CA TYR A 92 11.33 3.04 -0.33
C TYR A 92 10.98 2.78 1.13
N VAL A 93 10.76 3.84 1.90
CA VAL A 93 10.44 3.76 3.34
C VAL A 93 8.95 3.82 3.57
N ILE A 94 8.40 2.83 4.28
CA ILE A 94 7.01 2.82 4.75
C ILE A 94 7.02 3.07 6.26
N GLY A 95 6.21 4.03 6.72
CA GLY A 95 6.08 4.31 8.15
C GLY A 95 5.49 3.13 8.92
N GLY A 96 6.29 2.51 9.80
CA GLY A 96 5.87 1.41 10.68
C GLY A 96 4.96 1.86 11.81
N LEU A 97 3.77 2.38 11.50
CA LEU A 97 2.83 2.93 12.46
C LEU A 97 1.38 2.53 12.14
N VAL A 98 0.60 2.30 13.19
CA VAL A 98 -0.86 2.13 13.12
C VAL A 98 -1.46 3.20 14.03
N ASP A 99 -1.83 4.34 13.45
CA ASP A 99 -2.24 5.52 14.22
C ASP A 99 -3.70 5.93 13.98
N HIS A 100 -4.44 5.16 13.17
CA HIS A 100 -5.81 5.51 12.73
C HIS A 100 -5.90 6.90 12.09
N ASN A 101 -4.79 7.37 11.49
CA ASN A 101 -4.61 8.72 10.95
C ASN A 101 -4.82 9.83 12.00
N HIS A 102 -4.46 9.58 13.26
CA HIS A 102 -4.48 10.58 14.32
C HIS A 102 -3.36 11.62 14.13
N HIS A 103 -2.21 11.20 13.59
CA HIS A 103 -1.03 12.06 13.39
C HIS A 103 -0.84 12.38 11.90
N LYS A 104 -1.77 13.16 11.34
CA LYS A 104 -1.69 13.62 9.95
C LYS A 104 -0.35 14.27 9.63
N GLY A 105 0.27 13.91 8.51
CA GLY A 105 1.53 14.51 8.04
C GLY A 105 2.78 14.15 8.83
N ILE A 106 2.73 13.24 9.82
CA ILE A 106 3.91 12.95 10.67
C ILE A 106 5.09 12.37 9.88
N THR A 107 4.82 11.46 8.94
CA THR A 107 5.86 10.84 8.11
C THR A 107 6.39 11.80 7.06
N TYR A 108 5.50 12.63 6.48
CA TYR A 108 5.88 13.69 5.56
C TYR A 108 6.78 14.73 6.21
N LYS A 109 6.35 15.26 7.37
CA LYS A 109 7.16 16.21 8.16
C LYS A 109 8.54 15.63 8.48
N ARG A 110 8.61 14.36 8.88
CA ARG A 110 9.89 13.70 9.17
C ARG A 110 10.79 13.58 7.93
N ALA A 111 10.23 13.24 6.77
CA ALA A 111 10.99 13.17 5.53
C ALA A 111 11.57 14.53 5.14
N VAL A 112 10.77 15.59 5.24
CA VAL A 112 11.18 16.98 4.99
C VAL A 112 12.28 17.42 5.97
N GLU A 113 12.11 17.18 7.28
CA GLU A 113 13.11 17.52 8.30
C GLU A 113 14.44 16.80 8.09
N GLN A 114 14.40 15.55 7.63
CA GLN A 114 15.60 14.78 7.28
C GLN A 114 16.18 15.18 5.91
N GLY A 115 15.43 15.92 5.10
CA GLY A 115 15.77 16.33 3.74
C GLY A 115 15.93 15.16 2.77
N ILE A 116 15.16 14.08 2.96
CA ILE A 116 15.11 12.94 2.03
C ILE A 116 13.94 13.09 1.08
N SER A 117 14.03 12.47 -0.10
CA SER A 117 12.92 12.45 -1.07
C SER A 117 11.68 11.80 -0.44
N HIS A 118 10.50 12.22 -0.89
CA HIS A 118 9.23 11.66 -0.45
C HIS A 118 8.23 11.62 -1.61
N ALA A 119 7.28 10.68 -1.57
CA ALA A 119 6.24 10.59 -2.59
C ALA A 119 4.97 9.94 -2.03
N GLN A 120 3.81 10.30 -2.58
CA GLN A 120 2.56 9.59 -2.39
C GLN A 120 2.35 8.56 -3.52
N LEU A 121 1.66 7.47 -3.23
CA LEU A 121 1.19 6.56 -4.28
C LEU A 121 0.16 7.26 -5.18
N PRO A 122 0.08 6.95 -6.49
CA PRO A 122 -0.78 7.63 -7.45
C PRO A 122 -2.28 7.26 -7.33
N LEU A 123 -2.78 7.07 -6.11
CA LEU A 123 -4.16 6.65 -5.83
C LEU A 123 -5.21 7.61 -6.42
N GLY A 124 -4.91 8.92 -6.44
CA GLY A 124 -5.83 9.93 -6.97
C GLY A 124 -6.17 9.76 -8.45
N SER A 125 -5.27 9.16 -9.22
CA SER A 125 -5.44 8.96 -10.66
C SER A 125 -6.28 7.73 -11.02
N PHE A 126 -6.41 6.76 -10.10
CA PHE A 126 -6.98 5.45 -10.41
C PHE A 126 -8.13 5.03 -9.49
N VAL A 127 -8.22 5.60 -8.29
CA VAL A 127 -9.11 5.11 -7.24
C VAL A 127 -9.99 6.25 -6.70
N LYS A 128 -11.29 6.19 -7.00
CA LYS A 128 -12.29 7.07 -6.38
C LYS A 128 -12.70 6.53 -5.01
N MET A 129 -11.96 6.85 -3.94
CA MET A 129 -12.34 6.44 -2.59
C MET A 129 -13.27 7.46 -1.92
N ASN A 130 -14.42 7.00 -1.40
CA ASN A 130 -15.25 7.76 -0.46
C ASN A 130 -14.60 7.87 0.94
N SER A 131 -13.53 7.11 1.17
CA SER A 131 -12.77 7.06 2.42
C SER A 131 -11.41 7.75 2.28
N ARG A 132 -10.74 7.97 3.41
CA ARG A 132 -9.42 8.63 3.47
C ARG A 132 -8.37 7.85 2.66
N LYS A 133 -7.50 8.56 1.95
CA LYS A 133 -6.39 8.01 1.13
C LYS A 133 -5.19 7.50 1.95
N VAL A 134 -5.43 7.03 3.18
CA VAL A 134 -4.40 6.45 4.05
C VAL A 134 -4.54 4.94 4.03
N LEU A 135 -3.46 4.25 3.65
CA LEU A 135 -3.40 2.80 3.55
C LEU A 135 -2.67 2.20 4.76
N ALA A 136 -2.95 0.92 5.03
CA ALA A 136 -2.23 0.16 6.04
C ALA A 136 -0.83 -0.20 5.52
N VAL A 137 0.12 -0.49 6.43
CA VAL A 137 1.51 -0.83 6.08
C VAL A 137 1.56 -1.99 5.10
N ASN A 138 0.81 -3.06 5.38
CA ASN A 138 0.77 -4.23 4.50
C ASN A 138 0.19 -3.92 3.13
N HIS A 139 -0.85 -3.08 3.04
CA HIS A 139 -1.41 -2.72 1.74
C HIS A 139 -0.42 -1.93 0.88
N VAL A 140 0.33 -0.98 1.46
CA VAL A 140 1.37 -0.25 0.72
C VAL A 140 2.43 -1.23 0.22
N PHE A 141 2.89 -2.14 1.09
CA PHE A 141 3.90 -3.14 0.72
C PHE A 141 3.41 -4.09 -0.39
N GLU A 142 2.21 -4.64 -0.26
CA GLU A 142 1.58 -5.53 -1.25
C GLU A 142 1.36 -4.81 -2.60
N ILE A 143 1.02 -3.51 -2.58
CA ILE A 143 0.91 -2.70 -3.81
C ILE A 143 2.27 -2.56 -4.51
N ILE A 144 3.35 -2.35 -3.77
CA ILE A 144 4.70 -2.26 -4.34
C ILE A 144 5.07 -3.58 -5.03
N LEU A 145 4.81 -4.72 -4.38
CA LEU A 145 5.04 -6.03 -4.98
C LEU A 145 4.20 -6.25 -6.24
N ALA A 146 2.91 -5.94 -6.19
CA ALA A 146 2.01 -6.09 -7.32
C ALA A 146 2.39 -5.17 -8.49
N TYR A 147 2.86 -3.95 -8.22
CA TYR A 147 3.35 -3.05 -9.26
C TYR A 147 4.64 -3.54 -9.90
N LEU A 148 5.58 -4.10 -9.12
CA LEU A 148 6.80 -4.68 -9.70
C LEU A 148 6.51 -5.84 -10.65
N GLU A 149 5.50 -6.65 -10.36
CA GLU A 149 5.04 -7.75 -11.20
C GLU A 149 4.29 -7.26 -12.45
N LYS A 150 3.33 -6.35 -12.29
CA LYS A 150 2.39 -5.97 -13.36
C LYS A 150 2.80 -4.75 -14.16
N ARG A 151 3.64 -3.89 -13.57
CA ARG A 151 4.00 -2.55 -14.07
C ARG A 151 2.82 -1.65 -14.37
N ASP A 152 1.68 -1.90 -13.73
CA ASP A 152 0.45 -1.11 -13.84
C ASP A 152 -0.09 -0.78 -12.43
N TRP A 153 -0.17 0.53 -12.12
CA TRP A 153 -0.66 1.00 -10.83
C TRP A 153 -2.14 0.69 -10.59
N LYS A 154 -2.98 0.81 -11.63
CA LYS A 154 -4.41 0.50 -11.55
C LYS A 154 -4.53 -0.96 -11.14
N GLU A 155 -3.95 -1.89 -11.89
CA GLU A 155 -4.06 -3.31 -11.57
C GLU A 155 -3.48 -3.67 -10.20
N ALA A 156 -2.36 -3.05 -9.79
CA ALA A 156 -1.78 -3.25 -8.47
C ALA A 156 -2.75 -2.83 -7.35
N PHE A 157 -3.38 -1.66 -7.47
CA PHE A 157 -4.36 -1.19 -6.50
C PHE A 157 -5.58 -2.11 -6.43
N PHE A 158 -6.13 -2.56 -7.56
CA PHE A 158 -7.31 -3.42 -7.59
C PHE A 158 -7.06 -4.84 -7.07
N SER A 159 -5.83 -5.36 -7.18
CA SER A 159 -5.49 -6.65 -6.59
C SER A 159 -5.34 -6.63 -5.06
N VAL A 160 -5.01 -5.48 -4.48
CA VAL A 160 -4.65 -5.38 -3.04
C VAL A 160 -5.74 -4.70 -2.22
N LEU A 161 -6.36 -3.65 -2.75
CA LEU A 161 -7.35 -2.87 -2.00
C LEU A 161 -8.67 -3.64 -1.94
N PRO A 162 -9.23 -3.86 -0.73
CA PRO A 162 -10.47 -4.60 -0.60
C PRO A 162 -11.63 -3.81 -1.23
N GLN A 163 -12.49 -4.50 -2.00
CA GLN A 163 -13.62 -3.91 -2.75
C GLN A 163 -14.50 -2.97 -1.91
N ARG A 164 -14.64 -3.24 -0.60
CA ARG A 164 -15.38 -2.40 0.37
C ARG A 164 -14.81 -0.98 0.58
N LYS A 165 -13.60 -0.67 0.11
CA LYS A 165 -13.06 0.71 0.13
C LYS A 165 -13.58 1.57 -1.04
N GLY A 166 -14.46 1.02 -1.88
CA GLY A 166 -15.08 1.74 -2.99
C GLY A 166 -14.07 2.06 -4.09
N ALA A 167 -12.99 1.29 -4.22
CA ALA A 167 -12.10 1.40 -5.36
C ALA A 167 -12.90 1.07 -6.62
N VAL A 168 -13.28 2.10 -7.37
CA VAL A 168 -13.90 1.99 -8.69
C VAL A 168 -12.94 2.63 -9.67
N PRO A 169 -12.67 1.99 -10.83
CA PRO A 169 -11.86 2.59 -11.88
C PRO A 169 -12.40 3.97 -12.25
N LEU A 170 -11.53 4.97 -12.28
CA LEU A 170 -11.84 6.21 -13.00
C LEU A 170 -11.84 5.86 -14.50
N GLY A 171 -13.02 5.68 -15.11
CA GLY A 171 -13.15 5.54 -16.58
C GLY A 171 -14.10 4.48 -17.14
N GLU A 172 -14.80 3.67 -16.35
CA GLU A 172 -15.77 2.67 -16.88
C GLU A 172 -17.22 2.97 -16.45
N ALA A 173 -17.63 4.23 -16.61
CA ALA A 173 -19.03 4.62 -16.53
C ALA A 173 -19.44 5.24 -17.87
N ASN A 174 -19.57 4.42 -18.92
CA ASN A 174 -20.38 4.70 -20.12
C ASN A 174 -20.39 3.54 -21.13
N ASP A 175 -20.80 2.33 -20.72
CA ASP A 175 -21.34 1.38 -21.72
C ASP A 175 -22.41 0.41 -21.19
N SER A 176 -23.26 0.89 -20.29
CA SER A 176 -24.47 0.16 -19.86
C SER A 176 -25.74 0.85 -20.39
N SER A 177 -25.76 1.15 -21.70
CA SER A 177 -26.95 1.70 -22.38
C SER A 177 -27.12 1.20 -23.81
N LYS A 178 -26.93 -0.10 -24.03
CA LYS A 178 -27.42 -0.79 -25.25
C LYS A 178 -27.99 -2.17 -24.93
N HIS A 179 -29.09 -2.20 -24.17
CA HIS A 179 -30.05 -3.32 -24.26
C HIS A 179 -31.37 -2.95 -23.57
N ALA A 180 -32.13 -2.07 -24.21
CA ALA A 180 -33.58 -2.03 -24.11
C ALA A 180 -34.10 -1.17 -25.26
N LEU A 181 -34.66 -1.81 -26.29
CA LEU A 181 -35.77 -1.34 -27.15
C LEU A 181 -35.82 -2.17 -28.44
N SER A 182 -36.49 -3.31 -28.33
CA SER A 182 -37.31 -3.90 -29.40
C SER A 182 -38.53 -4.41 -28.61
N GLY A 183 -39.67 -3.74 -28.60
CA GLY A 183 -40.42 -3.27 -29.76
C GLY A 183 -41.57 -4.25 -29.97
N LYS A 184 -42.57 -4.21 -29.07
CA LYS A 184 -43.88 -4.81 -29.30
C LYS A 184 -44.75 -3.73 -29.91
N GLU A 185 -45.08 -3.87 -31.19
CA GLU A 185 -46.28 -3.31 -31.79
C GLU A 185 -46.98 -4.45 -32.54
N ASP A 186 -48.12 -4.86 -31.98
CA ASP A 186 -49.15 -5.64 -32.65
C ASP A 186 -49.99 -4.67 -33.49
N GLU A 187 -50.09 -4.84 -34.81
CA GLU A 187 -51.29 -4.44 -35.57
C GLU A 187 -51.56 -5.40 -36.75
N HIS A 188 -52.70 -6.10 -36.59
CA HIS A 188 -53.72 -6.47 -37.58
C HIS A 188 -53.41 -6.34 -39.10
N SER A 189 -53.60 -7.45 -39.83
CA SER A 189 -54.01 -7.40 -41.24
C SER A 189 -55.28 -8.24 -41.44
N ASP A 190 -56.33 -7.58 -41.92
CA ASP A 190 -57.60 -8.17 -42.35
C ASP A 190 -57.49 -8.79 -43.77
N SER A 191 -58.31 -9.82 -43.98
CA SER A 191 -58.93 -10.29 -45.25
C SER A 191 -58.07 -10.86 -46.40
N ASP A 192 -58.20 -12.17 -46.67
CA ASP A 192 -59.18 -12.78 -47.62
C ASP A 192 -59.34 -14.30 -47.36
#